data_AF-A0A3B8LV82-F1
#
_entry.id   AF-A0A3B8LV82-F1
#
_cell.length_a   1.000
_cell.length_b   1.000
_cell.length_c   1.000
_cell.angle_alpha   90.00
_cell.angle_beta   90.00
_cell.angle_gamma   90.00
#
_symmetry.space_group_name_H-M   'P 1'
#
loop_
_entity.id
_entity.type
_entity.pdbx_description
1 polymer ?
#
loop_
_entity_poly.entity_id
_entity_poly.type
_entity_poly.pdbx_seq_one_letter_code
_entity_poly.pdbx_strand_id
1 'polypeptide(L)'
;MIHKSAVCCGLPLLLAVVLGWPGPAAAQVTPRITGLVSPAKGLTGVAAIERKTRKKFVGKIVDATTGRFAVAGLTADRVYDLQVDFGARCRLEGINLKVPRSDYVEEQPLSADDIKVINTKVRRLNKFEDEVQILTIQGNIQHAAILITKLRTRPFFGSKPGELIWRAELWHFERPEETWLKRTDELFTVLYRQRMQKSRYVQKAVTFDGSLGGISVTSKTPRVELGRIAAPSAKPGVRLRGAGSVVDKDKSKEVRGAKTP
;
A
#
# COMPACT_ATOMS: atom_id res chain seq x y z
N MET A 1 -36.08 6.81 94.80
CA MET A 1 -36.93 8.00 94.58
C MET A 1 -37.35 8.02 93.13
N ILE A 2 -38.65 8.23 92.91
CA ILE A 2 -39.39 8.14 91.66
C ILE A 2 -39.08 9.34 90.74
N HIS A 3 -39.22 9.12 89.42
CA HIS A 3 -39.35 10.06 88.27
C HIS A 3 -38.25 9.87 87.21
N LYS A 4 -38.49 9.91 85.89
CA LYS A 4 -39.63 10.29 85.04
C LYS A 4 -39.34 9.78 83.62
N SER A 5 -40.39 9.50 82.85
CA SER A 5 -40.40 9.13 81.44
C SER A 5 -39.81 10.22 80.52
N ALA A 6 -39.26 9.81 79.37
CA ALA A 6 -39.30 10.59 78.13
C ALA A 6 -39.23 9.67 76.90
N VAL A 7 -40.33 9.65 76.16
CA VAL A 7 -40.46 9.12 74.80
C VAL A 7 -39.79 10.12 73.85
N CYS A 8 -38.98 9.64 72.89
CA CYS A 8 -38.57 10.47 71.76
C CYS A 8 -38.52 9.63 70.48
N CYS A 9 -39.31 10.07 69.50
CA CYS A 9 -39.47 9.54 68.15
C CYS A 9 -38.15 9.54 67.37
N GLY A 10 -37.86 8.42 66.68
CA GLY A 10 -36.79 8.32 65.68
C GLY A 10 -37.37 7.94 64.31
N LEU A 11 -37.21 8.86 63.33
CA LEU A 11 -37.55 8.76 61.92
C LEU A 11 -37.06 7.45 61.24
N PRO A 12 -37.79 6.88 60.27
CA PRO A 12 -37.24 5.87 59.37
C PRO A 12 -36.36 6.53 58.30
N LEU A 13 -35.10 6.08 58.23
CA LEU A 13 -34.14 6.45 57.21
C LEU A 13 -34.52 5.78 55.86
N LEU A 14 -35.02 6.55 54.91
CA LEU A 14 -35.24 6.11 53.52
C LEU A 14 -33.88 6.01 52.81
N LEU A 15 -33.41 4.78 52.60
CA LEU A 15 -32.24 4.48 51.77
C LEU A 15 -32.61 4.71 50.29
N ALA A 16 -32.22 5.85 49.73
CA ALA A 16 -32.36 6.10 48.30
C ALA A 16 -31.33 5.26 47.53
N VAL A 17 -31.77 4.16 46.92
CA VAL A 17 -30.99 3.43 45.91
C VAL A 17 -30.92 4.32 44.67
N VAL A 18 -29.77 4.98 44.48
CA VAL A 18 -29.46 5.67 43.22
C VAL A 18 -29.22 4.59 42.17
N LEU A 19 -30.28 4.25 41.42
CA LEU A 19 -30.18 3.48 40.19
C LEU A 19 -29.35 4.31 39.20
N GLY A 20 -28.05 3.99 39.10
CA GLY A 20 -27.17 4.58 38.12
C GLY A 20 -27.70 4.30 36.72
N TRP A 21 -28.17 5.35 36.03
CA TRP A 21 -28.47 5.27 34.61
C TRP A 21 -27.22 4.81 33.86
N PRO A 22 -27.28 3.75 33.03
CA PRO A 22 -26.18 3.39 32.17
C PRO A 22 -25.96 4.56 31.21
N GLY A 23 -24.84 5.25 31.35
CA GLY A 23 -24.42 6.28 30.41
C GLY A 23 -24.37 5.70 29.00
N PRO A 24 -24.68 6.48 27.96
CA PRO A 24 -24.66 6.00 26.59
C PRO A 24 -23.26 5.45 26.27
N ALA A 25 -23.18 4.15 26.01
CA ALA A 25 -21.97 3.53 25.51
C ALA A 25 -21.59 4.25 24.21
N ALA A 26 -20.44 4.94 24.21
CA ALA A 26 -19.92 5.58 23.02
C ALA A 26 -19.85 4.53 21.91
N ALA A 27 -20.60 4.75 20.82
CA ALA A 27 -20.62 3.83 19.68
C ALA A 27 -19.18 3.62 19.20
N GLN A 28 -18.66 2.41 19.39
CA GLN A 28 -17.27 2.09 19.11
C GLN A 28 -17.01 2.34 17.62
N VAL A 29 -16.22 3.37 17.31
CA VAL A 29 -15.93 3.75 15.93
C VAL A 29 -15.04 2.68 15.30
N THR A 30 -15.66 1.75 14.57
CA THR A 30 -14.92 0.66 13.92
C THR A 30 -14.05 1.21 12.80
N PRO A 31 -12.74 0.92 12.80
CA PRO A 31 -11.86 1.40 11.75
C PRO A 31 -12.19 0.80 10.38
N ARG A 32 -12.22 1.65 9.34
CA ARG A 32 -12.57 1.28 7.97
C ARG A 32 -11.99 2.21 6.91
N ILE A 33 -11.82 1.67 5.71
CA ILE A 33 -11.48 2.42 4.50
C ILE A 33 -12.67 2.36 3.53
N THR A 34 -13.10 3.49 3.00
CA THR A 34 -14.18 3.61 2.01
C THR A 34 -13.71 4.37 0.78
N GLY A 35 -14.41 4.19 -0.33
CA GLY A 35 -14.10 4.86 -1.59
C GLY A 35 -15.11 4.53 -2.68
N LEU A 36 -14.91 5.14 -3.85
CA LEU A 36 -15.73 4.96 -5.03
C LEU A 36 -14.86 4.71 -6.26
N VAL A 37 -15.03 3.57 -6.92
CA VAL A 37 -14.29 3.20 -8.13
C VAL A 37 -15.06 3.64 -9.38
N SER A 38 -14.41 4.39 -10.28
CA SER A 38 -15.03 4.87 -11.52
C SER A 38 -14.15 4.65 -12.76
N PRO A 39 -14.67 4.04 -13.83
CA PRO A 39 -15.95 3.35 -13.91
C PRO A 39 -15.99 2.09 -13.02
N ALA A 40 -17.18 1.73 -12.52
CA ALA A 40 -17.39 0.53 -11.71
C ALA A 40 -17.41 -0.78 -12.52
N LYS A 41 -17.51 -0.67 -13.86
CA LYS A 41 -17.63 -1.83 -14.76
C LYS A 41 -16.48 -2.81 -14.55
N GLY A 42 -16.85 -4.06 -14.25
CA GLY A 42 -15.90 -5.16 -14.05
C GLY A 42 -15.27 -5.19 -12.66
N LEU A 43 -15.62 -4.29 -11.74
CA LEU A 43 -15.21 -4.37 -10.33
C LEU A 43 -15.75 -5.66 -9.71
N THR A 44 -14.85 -6.46 -9.14
CA THR A 44 -15.18 -7.78 -8.57
C THR A 44 -14.75 -7.95 -7.13
N GLY A 45 -13.85 -7.09 -6.64
CA GLY A 45 -13.38 -7.20 -5.27
C GLY A 45 -12.59 -5.98 -4.81
N VAL A 46 -12.58 -5.79 -3.50
CA VAL A 46 -11.73 -4.80 -2.82
C VAL A 46 -11.13 -5.44 -1.57
N ALA A 47 -9.93 -5.02 -1.19
CA ALA A 47 -9.31 -5.44 0.05
C ALA A 47 -8.29 -4.41 0.55
N ALA A 48 -8.04 -4.40 1.85
CA ALA A 48 -6.90 -3.71 2.44
C ALA A 48 -5.84 -4.76 2.85
N ILE A 49 -4.56 -4.45 2.63
CA ILE A 49 -3.44 -5.34 2.91
C ILE A 49 -2.50 -4.67 3.91
N GLU A 50 -2.30 -5.27 5.08
CA GLU A 50 -1.22 -4.87 6.00
C GLU A 50 0.04 -5.64 5.58
N ARG A 51 0.97 -4.99 4.87
CA ARG A 51 2.14 -5.68 4.29
C ARG A 51 3.06 -6.31 5.34
N LYS A 52 3.20 -5.67 6.51
CA LYS A 52 4.06 -6.14 7.61
C LYS A 52 3.64 -7.51 8.13
N THR A 53 2.33 -7.73 8.29
CA THR A 53 1.77 -9.01 8.77
C THR A 53 1.29 -9.90 7.62
N ARG A 54 1.26 -9.38 6.40
CA ARG A 54 0.65 -9.98 5.20
C ARG A 54 -0.85 -10.29 5.37
N LYS A 55 -1.50 -9.70 6.37
CA LYS A 55 -2.93 -9.89 6.60
C LYS A 55 -3.75 -9.13 5.56
N LYS A 56 -4.70 -9.83 4.95
CA LYS A 56 -5.64 -9.29 3.97
C LYS A 56 -7.02 -9.17 4.59
N PHE A 57 -7.62 -7.99 4.46
CA PHE A 57 -8.97 -7.68 4.92
C PHE A 57 -9.85 -7.50 3.70
N VAL A 58 -10.72 -8.47 3.44
CA VAL A 58 -11.64 -8.44 2.30
C VAL A 58 -12.76 -7.43 2.58
N GLY A 59 -12.95 -6.48 1.68
CA GLY A 59 -14.03 -5.51 1.76
C GLY A 59 -15.28 -5.97 1.00
N LYS A 60 -16.30 -5.12 1.04
CA LYS A 60 -17.57 -5.30 0.32
C LYS A 60 -17.72 -4.19 -0.72
N ILE A 61 -18.23 -4.56 -1.89
CA ILE A 61 -18.80 -3.61 -2.83
C ILE A 61 -20.17 -3.26 -2.28
N VAL A 62 -20.35 -2.05 -1.80
CA VAL A 62 -21.57 -1.56 -1.14
C VAL A 62 -22.61 -1.22 -2.19
N ASP A 63 -22.18 -0.69 -3.33
CA ASP A 63 -23.03 -0.39 -4.48
C ASP A 63 -22.24 -0.67 -5.76
N ALA A 64 -22.70 -1.68 -6.51
CA ALA A 64 -22.06 -2.12 -7.74
C ALA A 64 -22.27 -1.15 -8.91
N THR A 65 -23.35 -0.35 -8.88
CA THR A 65 -23.68 0.63 -9.92
C THR A 65 -22.73 1.82 -9.83
N THR A 66 -22.55 2.35 -8.62
CA THR A 66 -21.66 3.50 -8.39
C THR A 66 -20.20 3.11 -8.17
N GLY A 67 -19.93 1.84 -7.87
CA GLY A 67 -18.59 1.34 -7.53
C GLY A 67 -18.16 1.68 -6.11
N ARG A 68 -19.11 2.01 -5.23
CA ARG A 68 -18.84 2.32 -3.82
C ARG A 68 -18.43 1.06 -3.07
N PHE A 69 -17.42 1.15 -2.23
CA PHE A 69 -16.94 0.03 -1.43
C PHE A 69 -16.61 0.42 0.00
N ALA A 70 -16.48 -0.60 0.86
CA ALA A 70 -16.01 -0.47 2.23
C ALA A 70 -15.15 -1.67 2.63
N VAL A 71 -13.99 -1.40 3.24
CA VAL A 71 -13.16 -2.40 3.92
C VAL A 71 -13.21 -2.12 5.41
N ALA A 72 -13.81 -3.03 6.18
CA ALA A 72 -14.00 -2.89 7.63
C ALA A 72 -13.15 -3.93 8.41
N GLY A 73 -13.22 -3.88 9.73
CA GLY A 73 -12.47 -4.80 10.61
C GLY A 73 -10.98 -4.49 10.65
N LEU A 74 -10.60 -3.25 10.31
CA LEU A 74 -9.22 -2.80 10.36
C LEU A 74 -8.80 -2.53 11.80
N THR A 75 -7.50 -2.64 12.05
CA THR A 75 -6.91 -2.32 13.34
C THR A 75 -6.43 -0.87 13.30
N ALA A 76 -6.71 -0.11 14.36
CA ALA A 76 -6.21 1.25 14.49
C ALA A 76 -4.67 1.26 14.61
N ASP A 77 -4.09 2.39 14.23
CA ASP A 77 -2.66 2.68 14.24
C ASP A 77 -1.86 1.69 13.37
N ARG A 78 -2.48 1.30 12.24
CA ARG A 78 -1.90 0.45 11.21
C ARG A 78 -1.91 1.13 9.85
N VAL A 79 -1.08 0.61 8.96
CA VAL A 79 -0.88 1.09 7.60
C VAL A 79 -1.29 0.01 6.61
N TYR A 80 -2.09 0.39 5.63
CA TYR A 80 -2.68 -0.52 4.66
C TYR A 80 -2.43 -0.08 3.22
N ASP A 81 -2.32 -1.05 2.33
CA ASP A 81 -2.42 -0.84 0.89
C ASP A 81 -3.78 -1.32 0.37
N LEU A 82 -4.43 -0.54 -0.49
CA LEU A 82 -5.70 -0.92 -1.09
C LEU A 82 -5.49 -1.79 -2.34
N GLN A 83 -6.15 -2.92 -2.42
CA GLN A 83 -6.27 -3.75 -3.62
C GLN A 83 -7.69 -3.63 -4.18
N VAL A 84 -7.80 -3.41 -5.49
CA VAL A 84 -9.08 -3.37 -6.22
C VAL A 84 -8.99 -4.30 -7.43
N ASP A 85 -9.86 -5.30 -7.48
CA ASP A 85 -9.84 -6.38 -8.47
C ASP A 85 -10.91 -6.18 -9.54
N PHE A 86 -10.51 -6.31 -10.80
CA PHE A 86 -11.38 -6.24 -11.97
C PHE A 86 -11.36 -7.56 -12.75
N GLY A 87 -12.17 -8.51 -12.31
CA GLY A 87 -12.12 -9.89 -12.80
C GLY A 87 -10.82 -10.61 -12.42
N ALA A 88 -10.57 -11.77 -13.06
CA ALA A 88 -9.47 -12.65 -12.68
C ALA A 88 -8.06 -12.14 -13.08
N ARG A 89 -7.98 -11.15 -13.97
CA ARG A 89 -6.71 -10.77 -14.65
C ARG A 89 -6.33 -9.30 -14.50
N CYS A 90 -7.27 -8.43 -14.15
CA CYS A 90 -7.02 -7.00 -14.02
C CYS A 90 -7.06 -6.57 -12.55
N ARG A 91 -6.05 -5.83 -12.11
CA ARG A 91 -5.92 -5.36 -10.73
C ARG A 91 -5.31 -3.98 -10.67
N LEU A 92 -5.88 -3.16 -9.79
CA LEU A 92 -5.27 -1.95 -9.26
C LEU A 92 -4.78 -2.25 -7.84
N GLU A 93 -3.51 -1.97 -7.57
CA GLU A 93 -2.90 -2.28 -6.27
C GLU A 93 -2.11 -1.10 -5.73
N GLY A 94 -2.49 -0.68 -4.54
CA GLY A 94 -1.78 0.28 -3.72
C GLY A 94 -0.40 -0.23 -3.33
N ILE A 95 0.57 0.67 -3.35
CA ILE A 95 1.92 0.42 -2.85
C ILE A 95 2.40 1.61 -2.04
N ASN A 96 2.93 1.37 -0.85
CA ASN A 96 3.46 2.45 -0.03
C ASN A 96 4.84 2.89 -0.55
N LEU A 97 4.90 4.00 -1.29
CA LEU A 97 6.16 4.60 -1.78
C LEU A 97 6.74 5.65 -0.82
N LYS A 98 6.12 5.85 0.36
CA LYS A 98 6.61 6.82 1.34
C LYS A 98 7.95 6.37 1.91
N VAL A 99 8.88 7.31 1.98
CA VAL A 99 10.19 7.13 2.63
C VAL A 99 10.22 7.93 3.95
N PRO A 100 11.11 7.59 4.90
CA PRO A 100 11.36 8.44 6.06
C PRO A 100 11.79 9.84 5.66
N ARG A 101 11.54 10.82 6.53
CA ARG A 101 12.12 12.16 6.41
C ARG A 101 13.64 12.06 6.52
N SER A 102 14.35 12.90 5.79
CA SER A 102 15.79 12.97 5.91
C SER A 102 16.24 13.63 7.24
N ASP A 103 17.39 13.18 7.73
CA ASP A 103 18.13 13.74 8.85
C ASP A 103 18.95 14.99 8.45
N TYR A 104 19.09 15.30 7.15
CA TYR A 104 19.69 16.55 6.71
C TYR A 104 18.83 17.75 7.11
N VAL A 105 19.48 18.90 7.34
CA VAL A 105 18.81 20.16 7.74
C VAL A 105 17.74 20.56 6.72
N GLU A 106 18.07 20.40 5.44
CA GLU A 106 17.17 20.70 4.33
C GLU A 106 16.77 19.42 3.59
N GLU A 107 15.47 19.18 3.54
CA GLU A 107 14.89 18.08 2.77
C GLU A 107 15.00 18.40 1.28
N GLN A 108 15.66 17.53 0.52
CA GLN A 108 15.79 17.65 -0.92
C GLN A 108 15.25 16.40 -1.61
N PRO A 109 14.64 16.53 -2.81
CA PRO A 109 14.28 15.37 -3.60
C PRO A 109 15.53 14.60 -4.06
N LEU A 110 15.34 13.35 -4.50
CA LEU A 110 16.40 12.60 -5.17
C LEU A 110 16.97 13.36 -6.37
N SER A 111 18.30 13.44 -6.44
CA SER A 111 18.97 14.00 -7.62
C SER A 111 18.95 13.02 -8.80
N ALA A 112 19.16 13.53 -10.01
CA ALA A 112 19.26 12.68 -11.20
C ALA A 112 20.45 11.70 -11.13
N ASP A 113 21.55 12.10 -10.50
CA ASP A 113 22.72 11.25 -10.35
C ASP A 113 22.51 10.15 -9.31
N ASP A 114 21.82 10.46 -8.21
CA ASP A 114 21.38 9.44 -7.24
C ASP A 114 20.49 8.38 -7.92
N ILE A 115 19.55 8.82 -8.75
CA ILE A 115 18.68 7.92 -9.52
C ILE A 115 19.52 6.99 -10.42
N LYS A 116 20.54 7.50 -11.12
CA LYS A 116 21.45 6.68 -11.94
C LYS A 116 22.20 5.66 -11.09
N VAL A 117 22.78 6.09 -9.97
CA VAL A 117 23.54 5.21 -9.05
C VAL A 117 22.64 4.10 -8.51
N ILE A 118 21.44 4.44 -8.05
CA ILE A 118 20.45 3.47 -7.56
C ILE A 118 20.06 2.50 -8.69
N ASN A 119 19.81 2.99 -9.91
CA ASN A 119 19.45 2.15 -11.06
C ASN A 119 20.53 1.08 -11.34
N THR A 120 21.80 1.50 -11.38
CA THR A 120 22.94 0.60 -11.57
C THR A 120 23.03 -0.43 -10.44
N LYS A 121 22.88 0.00 -9.19
CA LYS A 121 22.93 -0.92 -8.03
C LYS A 121 21.79 -1.93 -8.06
N VAL A 122 20.56 -1.52 -8.33
CA VAL A 122 19.40 -2.41 -8.43
C VAL A 122 19.64 -3.51 -9.47
N ARG A 123 20.16 -3.15 -10.65
CA ARG A 123 20.47 -4.13 -11.70
C ARG A 123 21.59 -5.08 -11.31
N ARG A 124 22.65 -4.58 -10.65
CA ARG A 124 23.77 -5.40 -10.18
C ARG A 124 23.38 -6.39 -9.08
N LEU A 125 22.44 -6.02 -8.22
CA LEU A 125 21.95 -6.86 -7.12
C LEU A 125 21.02 -7.98 -7.61
N ASN A 126 20.46 -7.87 -8.81
CA ASN A 126 19.67 -8.93 -9.40
C ASN A 126 20.57 -10.01 -10.03
N LYS A 127 20.47 -11.25 -9.54
CA LYS A 127 21.31 -12.37 -10.01
C LYS A 127 20.55 -13.51 -10.68
N PHE A 128 19.28 -13.72 -10.32
CA PHE A 128 18.52 -14.90 -10.73
C PHE A 128 17.63 -14.63 -11.94
N GLU A 129 16.83 -13.57 -11.88
CA GLU A 129 15.92 -13.16 -12.93
C GLU A 129 16.70 -12.60 -14.14
N ASP A 130 16.27 -12.93 -15.36
CA ASP A 130 16.91 -12.47 -16.61
C ASP A 130 16.34 -11.15 -17.12
N GLU A 131 15.15 -10.76 -16.68
CA GLU A 131 14.57 -9.44 -16.98
C GLU A 131 14.29 -8.67 -15.69
N VAL A 132 14.71 -7.40 -15.66
CA VAL A 132 14.46 -6.47 -14.56
C VAL A 132 13.99 -5.14 -15.12
N GLN A 133 12.79 -4.74 -14.71
CA GLN A 133 12.23 -3.44 -15.02
C GLN A 133 11.98 -2.67 -13.72
N ILE A 134 12.58 -1.48 -13.63
CA ILE A 134 12.33 -0.52 -12.57
C ILE A 134 11.15 0.33 -13.01
N LEU A 135 10.05 0.29 -12.24
CA LEU A 135 8.83 1.02 -12.55
C LEU A 135 8.84 2.44 -11.96
N THR A 136 9.47 2.63 -10.80
CA THR A 136 9.75 3.96 -10.24
C THR A 136 10.91 3.90 -9.25
N ILE A 137 11.56 5.05 -9.08
CA ILE A 137 12.45 5.37 -7.96
C ILE A 137 11.91 6.69 -7.40
N GLN A 138 11.48 6.69 -6.14
CA GLN A 138 10.97 7.88 -5.46
C GLN A 138 11.61 7.99 -4.09
N GLY A 139 11.87 9.20 -3.65
CA GLY A 139 12.44 9.44 -2.33
C GLY A 139 12.99 10.84 -2.18
N ASN A 140 13.90 10.98 -1.24
CA ASN A 140 14.62 12.20 -0.91
C ASN A 140 16.14 11.96 -0.98
N ILE A 141 16.91 12.96 -0.56
CA ILE A 141 18.37 12.95 -0.55
C ILE A 141 18.99 11.78 0.23
N GLN A 142 18.26 11.17 1.17
CA GLN A 142 18.78 10.13 2.06
C GLN A 142 18.12 8.77 1.89
N HIS A 143 16.87 8.72 1.45
CA HIS A 143 16.05 7.50 1.38
C HIS A 143 15.35 7.37 0.04
N ALA A 144 15.29 6.15 -0.48
CA ALA A 144 14.59 5.84 -1.71
C ALA A 144 13.74 4.58 -1.60
N ALA A 145 12.55 4.62 -2.19
CA ALA A 145 11.67 3.50 -2.43
C ALA A 145 11.66 3.18 -3.93
N ILE A 146 11.89 1.92 -4.28
CA ILE A 146 12.00 1.46 -5.66
C ILE A 146 11.01 0.33 -5.91
N LEU A 147 10.07 0.56 -6.82
CA LEU A 147 9.21 -0.50 -7.33
C LEU A 147 9.88 -1.18 -8.51
N ILE A 148 10.10 -2.49 -8.39
CA ILE A 148 10.68 -3.30 -9.46
C ILE A 148 9.77 -4.48 -9.82
N THR A 149 9.77 -4.83 -11.09
CA THR A 149 9.21 -6.09 -11.60
C THR A 149 10.32 -6.88 -12.27
N LYS A 150 10.33 -8.19 -12.02
CA LYS A 150 11.40 -9.10 -12.45
C LYS A 150 10.81 -10.38 -13.01
N LEU A 151 11.45 -10.92 -14.04
CA LEU A 151 11.08 -12.19 -14.65
C LEU A 151 12.28 -13.12 -14.78
N ARG A 152 12.07 -14.37 -14.39
CA ARG A 152 12.89 -15.50 -14.84
C ARG A 152 12.14 -16.18 -15.97
N THR A 153 12.56 -15.96 -17.22
CA THR A 153 11.95 -16.55 -18.42
C THR A 153 12.74 -17.73 -18.95
N ARG A 154 14.05 -17.79 -18.67
CA ARG A 154 14.91 -18.91 -19.03
C ARG A 154 14.64 -20.12 -18.12
N PRO A 155 14.84 -21.36 -18.61
CA PRO A 155 14.73 -22.56 -17.78
C PRO A 155 15.49 -22.44 -16.46
N PHE A 156 14.92 -23.04 -15.42
CA PHE A 156 15.50 -23.07 -14.07
C PHE A 156 15.24 -24.45 -13.45
N PHE A 157 15.95 -24.79 -12.38
CA PHE A 157 15.79 -26.09 -11.74
C PHE A 157 14.32 -26.34 -11.37
N GLY A 158 13.78 -27.45 -11.86
CA GLY A 158 12.39 -27.85 -11.65
C GLY A 158 11.34 -27.09 -12.46
N SER A 159 11.71 -26.23 -13.43
CA SER A 159 10.75 -25.56 -14.34
C SER A 159 10.19 -26.52 -15.39
N LYS A 160 8.91 -26.39 -15.72
CA LYS A 160 8.33 -27.03 -16.92
C LYS A 160 8.50 -26.11 -18.15
N PRO A 161 8.50 -26.65 -19.38
CA PRO A 161 8.48 -25.81 -20.58
C PRO A 161 7.39 -24.75 -20.53
N GLY A 162 7.76 -23.52 -20.92
CA GLY A 162 6.84 -22.37 -20.94
C GLY A 162 6.57 -21.72 -19.57
N GLU A 163 7.12 -22.24 -18.47
CA GLU A 163 6.99 -21.59 -17.16
C GLU A 163 7.97 -20.43 -16.98
N LEU A 164 7.52 -19.44 -16.22
CA LEU A 164 8.32 -18.33 -15.73
C LEU A 164 8.08 -18.10 -14.24
N ILE A 165 8.98 -17.36 -13.61
CA ILE A 165 8.76 -16.77 -12.29
C ILE A 165 8.62 -15.27 -12.47
N TRP A 166 7.50 -14.72 -12.01
CA TRP A 166 7.28 -13.29 -11.91
C TRP A 166 7.37 -12.84 -10.46
N ARG A 167 8.14 -11.77 -10.24
CA ARG A 167 8.21 -11.08 -8.96
C ARG A 167 7.95 -9.59 -9.14
N ALA A 168 7.22 -9.01 -8.21
CA ALA A 168 7.15 -7.57 -8.04
C ALA A 168 7.48 -7.26 -6.58
N GLU A 169 8.36 -6.30 -6.39
CA GLU A 169 8.96 -6.00 -5.09
C GLU A 169 9.11 -4.50 -4.90
N LEU A 170 9.01 -4.09 -3.64
CA LEU A 170 9.40 -2.77 -3.19
C LEU A 170 10.71 -2.87 -2.43
N TRP A 171 11.73 -2.18 -2.93
CA TRP A 171 13.06 -2.13 -2.31
C TRP A 171 13.26 -0.76 -1.67
N HIS A 172 13.95 -0.74 -0.53
CA HIS A 172 14.35 0.50 0.13
C HIS A 172 15.87 0.65 0.10
N PHE A 173 16.30 1.87 -0.17
CA PHE A 173 17.69 2.28 -0.11
C PHE A 173 17.83 3.45 0.86
N GLU A 174 19.02 3.56 1.43
CA GLU A 174 19.43 4.65 2.29
C GLU A 174 20.83 5.12 1.93
N ARG A 175 21.14 6.36 2.26
CA ARG A 175 22.42 7.01 2.03
C ARG A 175 22.91 7.57 3.38
N PRO A 176 23.52 6.73 4.25
CA PRO A 176 24.00 7.18 5.55
C PRO A 176 25.14 8.19 5.46
N GLU A 177 25.86 8.23 4.33
CA GLU A 177 26.94 9.19 4.02
C GLU A 177 26.89 9.57 2.53
N GLU A 178 27.91 9.21 1.74
CA GLU A 178 27.98 9.54 0.30
C GLU A 178 27.58 8.38 -0.62
N THR A 179 27.21 7.23 -0.04
CA THR A 179 26.92 6.01 -0.81
C THR A 179 25.52 5.49 -0.56
N TRP A 180 24.79 5.27 -1.65
CA TRP A 180 23.52 4.56 -1.63
C TRP A 180 23.70 3.08 -1.31
N LEU A 181 23.07 2.61 -0.25
CA LEU A 181 23.04 1.22 0.18
C LEU A 181 21.60 0.71 0.18
N LYS A 182 21.43 -0.56 -0.16
CA LYS A 182 20.13 -1.20 -0.01
C LYS A 182 19.96 -1.52 1.47
N ARG A 183 18.81 -1.14 2.05
CA ARG A 183 18.51 -1.43 3.46
C ARG A 183 18.58 -2.93 3.73
N THR A 184 19.25 -3.29 4.82
CA THR A 184 19.52 -4.67 5.20
C THR A 184 18.54 -5.20 6.23
N ASP A 185 17.98 -4.31 7.06
CA ASP A 185 16.94 -4.61 8.06
C ASP A 185 15.57 -4.90 7.42
N GLU A 186 15.25 -4.22 6.33
CA GLU A 186 14.14 -4.54 5.43
C GLU A 186 14.64 -4.78 4.01
N LEU A 187 15.06 -6.03 3.73
CA LEU A 187 15.61 -6.39 2.41
C LEU A 187 14.67 -6.03 1.26
N PHE A 188 13.37 -6.29 1.39
CA PHE A 188 12.33 -5.92 0.43
C PHE A 188 10.94 -6.31 0.93
N THR A 189 9.93 -5.57 0.49
CA THR A 189 8.53 -6.01 0.57
C THR A 189 8.16 -6.78 -0.71
N VAL A 190 7.79 -8.06 -0.55
CA VAL A 190 7.29 -8.91 -1.66
C VAL A 190 5.83 -8.60 -1.94
N LEU A 191 5.53 -8.06 -3.11
CA LEU A 191 4.15 -7.87 -3.59
C LEU A 191 3.67 -9.13 -4.32
N TYR A 192 4.52 -9.65 -5.21
CA TYR A 192 4.27 -10.87 -5.96
C TYR A 192 5.49 -11.77 -5.98
N ARG A 193 5.26 -13.08 -5.85
CA ARG A 193 6.21 -14.14 -6.18
C ARG A 193 5.41 -15.31 -6.73
N GLN A 194 5.26 -15.36 -8.05
CA GLN A 194 4.39 -16.32 -8.70
C GLN A 194 5.16 -17.10 -9.76
N ARG A 195 5.06 -18.44 -9.69
CA ARG A 195 5.44 -19.35 -10.77
C ARG A 195 4.21 -19.61 -11.64
N MET A 196 4.31 -19.42 -12.95
CA MET A 196 3.18 -19.61 -13.86
C MET A 196 3.62 -19.87 -15.30
N GLN A 197 2.67 -20.32 -16.12
CA GLN A 197 2.83 -20.37 -17.56
C GLN A 197 2.94 -18.97 -18.18
N LYS A 198 3.87 -18.78 -19.12
CA LYS A 198 4.08 -17.51 -19.85
C LYS A 198 2.79 -17.01 -20.49
N SER A 199 1.97 -17.92 -21.04
CA SER A 199 0.65 -17.59 -21.62
C SER A 199 -0.29 -16.92 -20.63
N ARG A 200 -0.22 -17.26 -19.33
CA ARG A 200 -1.01 -16.59 -18.29
C ARG A 200 -0.41 -15.24 -17.90
N TYR A 201 0.91 -15.12 -17.87
CA TYR A 201 1.59 -13.88 -17.53
C TYR A 201 1.27 -12.77 -18.54
N VAL A 202 1.36 -13.05 -19.84
CA VAL A 202 1.10 -12.05 -20.90
C VAL A 202 -0.34 -11.53 -20.94
N GLN A 203 -1.26 -12.19 -20.22
CA GLN A 203 -2.66 -11.77 -20.10
C GLN A 203 -2.95 -10.97 -18.82
N LYS A 204 -1.98 -10.87 -17.89
CA LYS A 204 -2.15 -10.10 -16.65
C LYS A 204 -2.18 -8.61 -16.95
N ALA A 205 -3.06 -7.88 -16.29
CA ALA A 205 -3.08 -6.42 -16.26
C ALA A 205 -2.97 -5.95 -14.81
N VAL A 206 -1.77 -5.60 -14.36
CA VAL A 206 -1.54 -5.11 -12.99
C VAL A 206 -1.08 -3.67 -13.06
N THR A 207 -1.82 -2.79 -12.41
CA THR A 207 -1.48 -1.37 -12.27
C THR A 207 -1.21 -1.11 -10.79
N PHE A 208 0.02 -0.73 -10.48
CA PHE A 208 0.39 -0.23 -9.17
C PHE A 208 0.03 1.25 -9.04
N ASP A 209 -0.28 1.70 -7.83
CA ASP A 209 -0.63 3.10 -7.54
C ASP A 209 -0.10 3.52 -6.18
N GLY A 210 0.80 4.52 -6.15
CA GLY A 210 1.38 5.04 -4.92
C GLY A 210 0.36 5.75 -4.03
N SER A 211 -0.70 6.32 -4.60
CA SER A 211 -1.72 7.07 -3.85
C SER A 211 -2.67 6.16 -3.06
N LEU A 212 -2.71 4.88 -3.40
CA LEU A 212 -3.55 3.86 -2.77
C LEU A 212 -2.79 2.97 -1.78
N GLY A 213 -1.50 3.25 -1.58
CA GLY A 213 -0.67 2.59 -0.59
C GLY A 213 -0.37 3.47 0.61
N GLY A 214 0.06 2.85 1.70
CA GLY A 214 0.47 3.61 2.89
C GLY A 214 -0.69 4.36 3.55
N ILE A 215 -1.90 3.82 3.49
CA ILE A 215 -3.13 4.39 4.07
C ILE A 215 -3.09 4.16 5.57
N SER A 216 -2.87 5.24 6.33
CA SER A 216 -2.84 5.20 7.79
C SER A 216 -4.25 5.25 8.35
N VAL A 217 -4.63 4.20 9.06
CA VAL A 217 -5.87 4.15 9.85
C VAL A 217 -5.45 4.31 11.29
N THR A 218 -5.78 5.43 11.93
CA THR A 218 -5.32 5.76 13.29
C THR A 218 -6.49 5.84 14.25
N SER A 219 -6.22 5.84 15.55
CA SER A 219 -7.26 6.07 16.55
C SER A 219 -7.93 7.45 16.40
N LYS A 220 -7.21 8.45 15.87
CA LYS A 220 -7.74 9.80 15.56
C LYS A 220 -8.52 9.85 14.24
N THR A 221 -8.10 9.05 13.26
CA THR A 221 -8.73 8.95 11.94
C THR A 221 -9.08 7.50 11.64
N PRO A 222 -10.05 6.91 12.36
CA PRO A 222 -10.39 5.50 12.20
C PRO A 222 -11.16 5.23 10.90
N ARG A 223 -11.80 6.25 10.32
CA ARG A 223 -12.55 6.16 9.06
C ARG A 223 -11.83 6.97 8.00
N VAL A 224 -11.30 6.28 6.98
CA VAL A 224 -10.59 6.91 5.87
C VAL A 224 -11.46 6.83 4.61
N GLU A 225 -11.81 7.97 4.03
CA GLU A 225 -12.52 8.07 2.75
C GLU A 225 -11.52 8.44 1.65
N LEU A 226 -11.37 7.56 0.67
CA LEU A 226 -10.42 7.74 -0.45
C LEU A 226 -11.02 8.53 -1.61
N GLY A 227 -12.32 8.82 -1.59
CA GLY A 227 -13.00 9.52 -2.67
C GLY A 227 -13.06 8.70 -3.95
N ARG A 228 -12.99 9.37 -5.10
CA ARG A 228 -13.11 8.74 -6.43
C ARG A 228 -11.76 8.19 -6.90
N ILE A 229 -11.72 6.89 -7.15
CA ILE A 229 -10.57 6.14 -7.64
C ILE A 229 -10.82 5.75 -9.10
N ALA A 230 -9.91 6.14 -10.00
CA ALA A 230 -10.00 5.72 -11.39
C ALA A 230 -9.78 4.21 -11.54
N ALA A 231 -10.53 3.55 -12.41
CA ALA A 231 -10.27 2.15 -12.78
C ALA A 231 -8.88 1.99 -13.44
N PRO A 232 -8.22 0.83 -13.29
CA PRO A 232 -6.96 0.54 -13.96
C PRO A 232 -7.16 0.32 -15.47
N SER A 233 -6.06 0.36 -16.22
CA SER A 233 -6.08 -0.03 -17.63
C SER A 233 -6.28 -1.54 -17.76
N ALA A 234 -7.25 -1.96 -18.57
CA ALA A 234 -7.48 -3.38 -18.87
C ALA A 234 -6.48 -3.98 -19.88
N LYS A 235 -5.62 -3.15 -20.51
CA LYS A 235 -4.59 -3.64 -21.43
C LYS A 235 -3.61 -4.52 -20.66
N PRO A 236 -3.22 -5.72 -21.15
CA PRO A 236 -2.23 -6.56 -20.47
C PRO A 236 -0.87 -5.86 -20.28
N GLY A 237 -0.12 -6.28 -19.26
CA GLY A 237 1.16 -5.74 -18.79
C GLY A 237 1.15 -5.32 -17.31
N VAL A 238 2.32 -5.20 -16.71
CA VAL A 238 2.54 -4.69 -15.34
C VAL A 238 3.05 -3.25 -15.43
N ARG A 239 2.44 -2.31 -14.71
CA ARG A 239 2.78 -0.88 -14.79
C ARG A 239 2.56 -0.13 -13.48
N LEU A 240 3.08 1.07 -13.40
CA LEU A 240 2.75 2.06 -12.36
C LEU A 240 1.85 3.15 -12.95
N ARG A 241 0.81 3.55 -12.22
CA ARG A 241 -0.05 4.68 -12.57
C ARG A 241 0.71 6.00 -12.41
N GLY A 242 0.53 6.91 -13.37
CA GLY A 242 1.17 8.23 -13.32
C GLY A 242 2.67 8.21 -13.65
N ALA A 243 3.25 7.05 -13.93
CA ALA A 243 4.60 6.96 -14.45
C ALA A 243 4.62 7.46 -15.90
N GLY A 244 4.97 8.74 -16.10
CA GLY A 244 5.61 9.15 -17.34
C GLY A 244 6.94 8.41 -17.43
N SER A 245 7.21 7.73 -18.54
CA SER A 245 8.42 6.93 -18.71
C SER A 245 9.66 7.82 -18.60
N VAL A 246 10.31 7.82 -17.44
CA VAL A 246 11.63 8.46 -17.23
C VAL A 246 12.68 7.85 -18.18
N VAL A 247 12.43 6.64 -18.69
CA VAL A 247 13.32 5.89 -19.58
C VAL A 247 13.15 6.25 -21.07
N ASP A 248 12.01 6.81 -21.51
CA ASP A 248 11.84 7.19 -22.93
C ASP A 248 12.33 8.60 -23.26
N LYS A 249 12.55 9.45 -22.25
CA LYS A 249 13.01 10.82 -22.49
C LYS A 249 14.44 10.86 -23.06
N ASP A 250 15.30 9.91 -22.71
CA ASP A 250 16.66 9.85 -23.28
C ASP A 250 16.69 9.39 -24.74
N LYS A 251 15.83 8.44 -25.15
CA LYS A 251 15.76 8.02 -26.57
C LYS A 251 15.24 9.12 -27.49
N SER A 252 14.40 10.02 -26.98
CA SER A 252 13.87 11.14 -27.78
C SER A 252 14.86 12.30 -27.98
N LYS A 253 15.89 12.42 -27.12
CA LYS A 253 16.96 13.42 -27.27
C LYS A 253 18.06 12.97 -28.22
N GLU A 254 18.40 11.68 -28.25
CA GLU A 254 19.47 11.14 -29.10
C GLU A 254 19.13 11.21 -30.60
N VAL A 255 17.84 11.07 -30.96
CA VAL A 255 17.38 11.13 -32.37
C VAL A 255 17.34 12.57 -32.93
N ARG A 256 17.35 13.61 -32.07
CA ARG A 256 17.32 15.01 -32.52
C ARG A 256 18.70 15.67 -32.70
N GLY A 257 19.77 15.00 -32.27
CA GLY A 257 21.15 15.52 -32.37
C GLY A 257 21.92 15.09 -33.62
N ALA A 258 21.43 14.10 -34.37
CA ALA A 258 22.08 13.63 -35.59
C ALA A 258 21.56 14.41 -36.82
N LYS A 259 21.97 15.68 -36.95
CA LYS A 259 22.14 16.31 -38.26
C LYS A 259 23.64 16.47 -38.48
N THR A 260 24.17 15.58 -39.30
CA THR A 260 25.55 15.52 -39.83
C THR A 260 25.90 16.81 -40.60
N PRO A 261 27.20 17.13 -40.76
CA PRO A 261 27.69 18.38 -41.34
C PRO A 261 27.43 18.50 -42.85
#